data_AF-A0A7Y7QZU7-F1
#
_entry.id   AF-A0A7Y7QZU7-F1
#
_cell.length_a   1.000
_cell.length_b   1.000
_cell.length_c   1.000
_cell.angle_alpha   90.00
_cell.angle_beta   90.00
_cell.angle_gamma   90.00
#
_symmetry.space_group_name_H-M   'P 1'
#
loop_
_entity.id
_entity.type
_entity.pdbx_description
1 polymer ?
#
loop_
_entity_poly.entity_id
_entity_poly.type
_entity_poly.pdbx_seq_one_letter_code
_entity_poly.pdbx_strand_id
1 'polypeptide(L)' 'MPKDRTKWRADRGSRALKRIAEIETSITVLTDDDLLDLADIFSGGDSAIGEIAALEMAKRNISLG' A
#
# COMPACT_ATOMS: atom_id res chain seq x y z
N MET A 1 3.29 -30.21 23.13
CA MET A 1 3.73 -30.12 21.72
C MET A 1 3.76 -28.65 21.30
N PRO A 2 4.85 -28.11 20.70
CA PRO A 2 4.98 -26.70 20.30
C PRO A 2 4.36 -26.36 18.93
N LYS A 3 3.63 -27.30 18.33
CA LYS A 3 3.29 -27.30 16.90
C LYS A 3 2.28 -26.21 16.51
N ASP A 4 1.43 -25.80 17.45
CA ASP A 4 0.35 -24.84 17.18
C ASP A 4 0.84 -23.39 17.14
N ARG A 5 1.93 -23.07 17.83
CA ARG A 5 2.48 -21.69 17.91
C ARG A 5 3.12 -21.24 16.60
N THR A 6 3.83 -22.13 15.92
CA THR A 6 4.47 -21.84 14.62
C THR A 6 3.41 -21.66 13.53
N LYS A 7 2.38 -22.50 13.54
CA LYS A 7 1.26 -22.41 12.59
C LYS A 7 0.47 -21.10 12.75
N TRP A 8 0.22 -20.67 13.98
CA TRP A 8 -0.46 -19.39 14.25
C TRP A 8 0.35 -18.18 13.78
N ARG A 9 1.67 -18.18 13.99
CA ARG A 9 2.55 -17.09 13.49
C ARG A 9 2.56 -17.04 11.96
N ALA A 10 2.64 -18.19 11.30
CA ALA A 10 2.58 -18.28 9.83
C ALA A 10 1.23 -17.79 9.29
N ASP A 11 0.12 -18.18 9.91
CA ASP A 11 -1.22 -17.74 9.52
C ASP A 11 -1.45 -16.23 9.74
N ARG A 12 -0.90 -15.68 10.83
CA ARG A 12 -0.92 -14.22 11.07
C ARG A 12 -0.10 -13.46 10.04
N GLY A 13 1.07 -14.00 9.65
CA GLY A 13 1.90 -13.44 8.59
C GLY A 13 1.20 -13.46 7.23
N SER A 14 0.56 -14.57 6.88
CA SER A 14 -0.22 -14.70 5.64
C SER A 14 -1.36 -13.68 5.56
N ARG A 15 -2.11 -13.49 6.66
CA ARG A 15 -3.16 -12.47 6.72
C ARG A 15 -2.63 -11.04 6.63
N ALA A 16 -1.48 -10.75 7.24
CA ALA A 16 -0.85 -9.45 7.14
C ALA A 16 -0.43 -9.12 5.71
N LEU A 17 0.22 -10.07 5.01
CA LEU A 17 0.61 -9.91 3.61
C LEU A 17 -0.59 -9.74 2.69
N LYS A 18 -1.65 -10.53 2.90
CA LYS A 18 -2.91 -10.37 2.17
C LYS A 18 -3.47 -8.95 2.34
N ARG A 19 -3.45 -8.44 3.58
CA ARG A 19 -3.97 -7.10 3.87
C ARG A 19 -3.14 -6.00 3.21
N ILE A 20 -1.81 -6.16 3.16
CA ILE A 20 -0.92 -5.24 2.45
C ILE A 20 -1.24 -5.23 0.96
N ALA A 21 -1.38 -6.39 0.33
CA ALA A 21 -1.74 -6.48 -1.09
C ALA A 21 -3.12 -5.88 -1.40
N GLU A 22 -4.11 -6.03 -0.50
CA GLU A 22 -5.41 -5.37 -0.60
C GLU A 22 -5.30 -3.84 -0.56
N ILE A 23 -4.42 -3.30 0.30
CA ILE A 23 -4.15 -1.86 0.39
C ILE A 23 -3.46 -1.34 -0.86
N GLU A 24 -2.39 -2.02 -1.32
CA GLU A 24 -1.68 -1.69 -2.56
C GLU A 24 -2.66 -1.66 -3.75
N THR A 25 -3.49 -2.71 -3.88
CA THR A 25 -4.50 -2.79 -4.94
C THR A 25 -5.50 -1.63 -4.84
N SER A 26 -5.95 -1.28 -3.64
CA SER A 26 -6.90 -0.20 -3.42
C SER A 26 -6.33 1.17 -3.85
N ILE A 27 -5.03 1.39 -3.67
CA ILE A 27 -4.35 2.60 -4.16
C ILE A 27 -4.29 2.61 -5.69
N THR A 28 -3.96 1.47 -6.31
CA THR A 28 -3.83 1.38 -7.78
C THR A 28 -5.13 1.55 -8.55
N VAL A 29 -6.30 1.51 -7.89
CA VAL A 29 -7.61 1.71 -8.52
C VAL A 29 -8.23 3.08 -8.21
N LEU A 30 -7.52 3.95 -7.48
CA LEU A 30 -7.96 5.33 -7.25
C LEU A 30 -8.07 6.09 -8.57
N THR A 31 -8.93 7.11 -8.59
CA THR A 31 -8.97 8.08 -9.68
C THR A 31 -7.69 8.92 -9.67
N ASP A 32 -7.40 9.64 -10.75
CA ASP A 32 -6.20 10.47 -10.81
C ASP A 32 -6.24 11.60 -9.78
N ASP A 33 -7.41 12.23 -9.57
CA ASP A 33 -7.59 13.28 -8.55
C ASP A 33 -7.37 12.73 -7.13
N ASP A 34 -8.01 11.61 -6.79
CA ASP A 34 -7.84 10.99 -5.46
C ASP A 34 -6.40 10.52 -5.23
N LEU A 35 -5.73 10.06 -6.29
CA LEU A 35 -4.34 9.60 -6.22
C LEU A 35 -3.38 10.78 -5.99
N LEU A 36 -3.65 11.93 -6.62
CA LEU A 36 -2.92 13.18 -6.38
C LEU A 36 -3.11 13.67 -4.94
N ASP A 37 -4.34 13.71 -4.44
CA ASP A 37 -4.63 14.09 -3.06
C ASP A 37 -3.92 13.15 -2.06
N LEU A 38 -3.96 11.84 -2.32
CA LEU A 38 -3.27 10.87 -1.48
C LEU A 38 -1.75 11.10 -1.47
N ALA A 39 -1.15 11.39 -2.63
CA ALA A 39 0.26 11.69 -2.72
C ALA A 39 0.63 12.99 -1.99
N ASP A 40 -0.21 14.02 -2.08
CA ASP A 40 -0.01 15.29 -1.38
C ASP A 40 -0.06 15.11 0.15
N ILE A 41 -1.04 14.35 0.65
CA ILE A 41 -1.17 14.01 2.08
C ILE A 41 0.11 13.38 2.63
N PHE A 42 0.75 12.51 1.84
CA PHE A 42 1.95 11.78 2.26
C PHE A 42 3.28 12.40 1.77
N SER A 43 3.25 13.58 1.16
CA SER A 43 4.44 14.27 0.61
C SER A 43 5.49 14.64 1.67
N GLY A 44 5.09 14.74 2.93
CA GLY A 44 5.92 15.25 4.03
C GLY A 44 6.84 14.23 4.73
N GLY A 45 6.91 12.97 4.30
CA GLY A 45 7.80 12.00 4.95
C GLY A 45 7.88 10.61 4.30
N ASP A 46 8.71 9.74 4.90
CA ASP A 46 8.88 8.35 4.47
C ASP A 46 7.62 7.53 4.78
N SER A 47 6.72 7.46 3.80
CA SER A 47 5.48 6.69 3.86
C SER A 47 5.44 5.68 2.74
N ALA A 48 5.27 4.40 3.07
CA ALA A 48 5.06 3.35 2.09
C ALA A 48 3.82 3.63 1.20
N ILE A 49 2.78 4.27 1.75
CA ILE A 49 1.60 4.67 0.98
C ILE A 49 1.97 5.77 -0.02
N GLY A 50 2.77 6.76 0.41
CA GLY A 50 3.27 7.82 -0.46
C GLY A 50 4.13 7.29 -1.60
N GLU A 51 5.02 6.33 -1.32
CA GLU A 51 5.84 5.67 -2.34
C GLU A 51 4.98 4.91 -3.37
N ILE A 52 3.99 4.13 -2.90
CA ILE A 52 3.09 3.40 -3.80
C ILE A 52 2.28 4.37 -4.67
N ALA A 53 1.77 5.46 -4.07
CA ALA A 53 1.03 6.48 -4.80
C ALA A 53 1.92 7.16 -5.87
N ALA A 54 3.14 7.56 -5.51
CA ALA A 54 4.10 8.17 -6.44
C ALA A 54 4.47 7.22 -7.60
N LEU A 55 4.66 5.93 -7.32
CA LEU A 55 4.91 4.93 -8.35
C LEU A 55 3.72 4.77 -9.30
N GLU A 56 2.49 4.79 -8.78
CA GLU A 56 1.28 4.71 -9.61
C GLU A 56 1.09 5.98 -10.45
N MET A 57 1.31 7.17 -9.87
CA MET A 57 1.32 8.44 -10.60
C MET A 57 2.32 8.41 -11.75
N ALA A 58 3.53 7.90 -11.51
CA ALA A 58 4.56 7.76 -12.54
C ALA A 58 4.13 6.81 -13.67
N LYS A 59 3.47 5.68 -13.36
CA LYS A 59 2.93 4.77 -14.38
C LYS A 59 1.84 5.43 -15.22
N ARG A 60 1.00 6.27 -14.60
CA ARG A 60 -0.09 6.99 -15.26
C ARG A 60 0.35 8.30 -15.91
N ASN A 61 1.61 8.69 -15.73
CA ASN A 61 2.18 9.93 -16.24
C ASN A 61 1.41 11.18 -15.77
N ILE A 62 1.04 11.18 -14.49
CA ILE A 62 0.44 12.33 -13.78
C ILE A 62 1.41 12.81 -12.71
N SER A 63 1.33 14.09 -12.34
CA SER A 63 2.16 14.70 -11.30
C SER A 63 1.38 15.76 -10.54
N LEU A 64 1.76 15.99 -9.29
CA LEU A 64 1.41 17.24 -8.61
C LEU A 64 2.09 18.37 -9.40
N GLY A 65 1.29 19.34 -9.85
CA GLY A 65 1.73 20.43 -10.74
C GLY A 65 2.72 21.39 -10.10
#